data_AF-A0A061PD21-F1
#
_entry.id   AF-A0A061PD21-F1
#
_cell.length_a   1.000
_cell.length_b   1.000
_cell.length_c   1.000
_cell.angle_alpha   90.00
_cell.angle_beta   90.00
_cell.angle_gamma   90.00
#
_symmetry.space_group_name_H-M   'P 1'
#
loop_
_entity.id
_entity.type
_entity.pdbx_description
1 polymer ?
#
loop_
_entity_poly.entity_id
_entity_poly.type
_entity_poly.pdbx_seq_one_letter_code
_entity_poly.pdbx_strand_id
1 'polypeptide(L)'
;MFEDKGFTLIEVVSALLVLVIITAGTIPVATQLHEEREAVSRSYDALHLLLYEEQKGIVEENGVKYVRKGSASNGCVTWNDSSGKEREVCMQKP
;
A
#
# COMPACT_ATOMS: atom_id res chain seq x y z
N MET A 1 -29.16 23.80 -36.57
CA MET A 1 -28.42 25.00 -36.12
C MET A 1 -28.04 24.70 -34.67
N PHE A 2 -26.78 24.31 -34.43
CA PHE A 2 -26.33 23.99 -33.08
C PHE A 2 -26.22 25.32 -32.34
N GLU A 3 -27.07 25.52 -31.33
CA GLU A 3 -26.96 26.66 -30.43
C GLU A 3 -25.60 26.59 -29.72
N ASP A 4 -24.72 27.55 -30.01
CA ASP A 4 -23.53 27.83 -29.21
C ASP A 4 -23.96 28.36 -27.82
N LYS A 5 -24.47 27.47 -26.97
CA LYS A 5 -24.63 27.75 -25.54
C LYS A 5 -23.26 27.59 -24.89
N GLY A 6 -22.49 28.67 -24.91
CA GLY A 6 -21.27 28.77 -24.10
C GLY A 6 -21.61 28.57 -22.62
N PHE A 7 -20.71 27.94 -21.87
CA PHE A 7 -20.86 27.80 -20.43
C PHE A 7 -20.86 29.18 -19.76
N THR A 8 -21.85 29.40 -18.90
CA THR A 8 -21.86 30.62 -18.08
C THR A 8 -20.77 30.54 -17.01
N LEU A 9 -20.16 31.67 -16.66
CA LEU A 9 -19.08 31.71 -15.66
C LEU A 9 -19.52 31.11 -14.32
N ILE A 10 -20.80 31.30 -13.96
CA ILE A 10 -21.38 30.74 -12.73
C ILE A 10 -21.53 29.21 -12.78
N GLU A 11 -21.81 28.63 -13.94
CA GLU A 11 -21.91 27.19 -14.12
C GLU A 11 -20.54 26.52 -14.02
N VAL A 12 -19.49 27.17 -14.55
CA VAL A 12 -18.11 26.71 -14.38
C VAL A 12 -17.70 26.76 -12.91
N VAL A 13 -18.01 27.86 -12.21
CA VAL A 13 -17.68 28.02 -10.78
C VAL A 13 -18.45 27.02 -9.90
N SER A 14 -19.74 26.77 -10.20
CA SER A 14 -20.52 25.80 -9.45
C SER A 14 -20.04 24.36 -9.68
N ALA A 15 -19.71 23.99 -10.92
CA ALA A 15 -19.12 22.69 -11.23
C ALA A 15 -17.76 22.50 -10.55
N LEU A 16 -16.92 23.55 -10.52
CA LEU A 16 -15.64 23.52 -9.83
C LEU A 16 -15.82 23.32 -8.32
N LEU A 17 -16.78 24.00 -7.69
CA LEU A 17 -17.09 23.83 -6.26
C LEU A 17 -17.52 22.40 -5.94
N VAL A 18 -18.39 21.81 -6.77
CA VAL A 18 -18.81 20.41 -6.61
C VAL A 18 -17.62 19.47 -6.75
N LEU A 19 -16.75 19.70 -7.73
CA LEU A 19 -15.56 18.88 -7.96
C LEU A 19 -14.62 18.94 -6.74
N VAL A 20 -14.38 20.13 -6.18
CA VAL A 20 -13.56 20.30 -4.97
C VAL A 20 -14.10 19.48 -3.81
N ILE A 21 -15.41 19.54 -3.54
CA ILE A 21 -16.05 18.78 -2.46
C ILE A 21 -15.86 17.27 -2.66
N ILE A 22 -16.08 16.78 -3.88
CA ILE A 22 -15.92 15.35 -4.20
C ILE A 22 -14.46 14.94 -3.99
N THR A 23 -13.50 15.69 -4.55
CA THR A 23 -12.07 15.37 -4.40
C THR A 23 -11.59 15.40 -2.96
N ALA A 24 -12.10 16.32 -2.14
CA ALA A 24 -11.77 16.40 -0.73
C ALA A 24 -12.21 15.16 0.05
N GLY A 25 -13.31 14.51 -0.36
CA GLY A 25 -13.78 13.26 0.22
C GLY A 25 -13.08 12.01 -0.34
N THR A 26 -12.78 11.98 -1.63
CA THR A 26 -12.23 10.77 -2.29
C THR A 26 -10.74 10.58 -2.09
N ILE A 27 -9.95 11.66 -2.03
CA ILE A 27 -8.50 11.60 -1.82
C ILE A 27 -8.14 10.86 -0.52
N PRO A 28 -8.65 11.23 0.68
CA PRO A 28 -8.26 10.57 1.93
C PRO A 28 -8.67 9.10 2.00
N VAL A 29 -9.73 8.70 1.28
CA VAL A 29 -10.15 7.29 1.18
C VAL A 29 -9.21 6.52 0.26
N ALA A 30 -8.85 7.11 -0.89
CA ALA A 30 -7.91 6.50 -1.82
C ALA A 30 -6.52 6.31 -1.18
N THR A 31 -6.05 7.28 -0.39
CA THR A 31 -4.75 7.16 0.31
C THR A 31 -4.77 6.07 1.37
N GLN A 32 -5.83 5.99 2.20
CA GLN A 32 -5.96 4.92 3.19
C GLN A 32 -5.98 3.53 2.56
N LEU A 33 -6.74 3.36 1.47
CA LEU A 33 -6.77 2.09 0.73
C LEU A 33 -5.42 1.75 0.12
N HIS A 34 -4.66 2.74 -0.34
CA HIS A 34 -3.32 2.51 -0.88
C HIS A 34 -2.35 2.05 0.21
N GLU A 35 -2.38 2.69 1.39
CA GLU A 35 -1.57 2.30 2.54
C GLU A 35 -1.92 0.88 3.02
N GLU A 36 -3.20 0.54 3.12
CA GLU A 36 -3.63 -0.81 3.49
C GLU A 36 -3.17 -1.85 2.47
N ARG A 37 -3.30 -1.57 1.17
CA ARG A 37 -2.82 -2.47 0.11
C ARG A 37 -1.32 -2.69 0.18
N GLU A 38 -0.54 -1.65 0.42
CA GLU A 38 0.90 -1.77 0.59
C GLU A 38 1.26 -2.60 1.82
N ALA A 39 0.59 -2.37 2.96
CA ALA A 39 0.81 -3.14 4.17
C ALA A 39 0.50 -4.63 3.98
N VAL A 40 -0.58 -4.95 3.25
CA VAL A 40 -0.94 -6.33 2.89
C VAL A 40 0.08 -6.93 1.92
N SER A 41 0.49 -6.18 0.89
CA SER A 41 1.50 -6.63 -0.07
C SER A 41 2.81 -6.98 0.64
N ARG A 42 3.33 -6.11 1.51
CA ARG A 42 4.57 -6.37 2.26
C ARG A 42 4.46 -7.60 3.16
N SER A 43 3.28 -7.84 3.73
CA SER A 43 3.02 -9.02 4.55
C SER A 43 2.99 -10.30 3.70
N TYR A 44 2.44 -10.21 2.49
CA TYR A 44 2.45 -11.30 1.52
C TYR A 44 3.87 -11.61 1.04
N ASP A 45 4.67 -10.60 0.73
CA ASP A 45 6.07 -10.75 0.32
C ASP A 45 6.88 -11.40 1.46
N ALA A 46 6.73 -10.93 2.70
CA ALA A 46 7.38 -11.54 3.87
C ALA A 46 6.99 -13.01 4.05
N LEU A 47 5.71 -13.35 3.84
CA LEU A 47 5.23 -14.72 3.92
C LEU A 47 5.76 -15.57 2.75
N HIS A 48 5.83 -15.01 1.55
CA HIS A 48 6.38 -15.68 0.37
C HIS A 48 7.86 -16.04 0.57
N LEU A 49 8.66 -15.09 1.06
CA LEU A 49 10.06 -15.30 1.44
C LEU A 49 10.20 -16.37 2.54
N LEU A 50 9.24 -16.44 3.46
CA LEU A 50 9.25 -17.43 4.54
C LEU A 50 8.91 -18.84 4.04
N LEU A 51 7.95 -18.99 3.12
CA LEU A 51 7.48 -20.29 2.62
C LEU A 51 8.30 -20.86 1.45
N TYR A 52 8.74 -20.03 0.51
CA TYR A 52 9.24 -20.49 -0.79
C TYR A 52 10.73 -20.25 -1.00
N GLU A 53 11.29 -19.21 -0.40
CA GLU A 53 12.74 -19.05 -0.41
C GLU A 53 13.35 -19.78 0.78
N GLU A 54 14.38 -20.59 0.56
CA GLU A 54 15.22 -21.16 1.63
C GLU A 54 16.41 -20.24 1.98
N GLN A 55 16.53 -19.08 1.33
CA GLN A 55 17.67 -18.20 1.55
C GLN A 55 17.68 -17.67 2.99
N LYS A 56 18.83 -17.84 3.65
CA LYS A 56 19.14 -17.27 4.96
C LYS A 56 19.93 -15.99 4.72
N GLY A 57 19.38 -14.85 5.12
CA GLY A 57 20.06 -13.58 4.95
C GLY A 57 19.12 -12.38 4.92
N ILE A 58 19.62 -11.30 4.32
CA ILE A 58 18.89 -10.06 4.08
C ILE A 58 18.48 -10.07 2.61
N VAL A 59 17.17 -10.01 2.35
CA VAL A 59 16.61 -9.91 1.00
C VAL A 59 15.99 -8.52 0.85
N GLU A 60 16.30 -7.83 -0.24
CA GLU A 60 15.70 -6.53 -0.55
C GLU A 60 14.71 -6.71 -1.69
N GLU A 61 13.43 -6.53 -1.40
CA GLU A 61 12.34 -6.66 -2.38
C GLU A 61 11.48 -5.40 -2.32
N ASN A 62 11.17 -4.82 -3.49
CA ASN A 62 10.40 -3.57 -3.60
C ASN A 62 10.94 -2.41 -2.73
N GLY A 63 12.27 -2.36 -2.50
CA GLY A 63 12.93 -1.36 -1.66
C GLY A 63 12.77 -1.58 -0.15
N VAL A 64 12.16 -2.70 0.27
CA VAL A 64 12.02 -3.11 1.67
C VAL A 64 13.06 -4.19 1.98
N LYS A 65 13.78 -4.02 3.09
CA LYS A 65 14.77 -4.99 3.56
C LYS A 65 14.12 -5.97 4.52
N TYR A 66 14.07 -7.23 4.11
CA TYR A 66 13.59 -8.35 4.89
C TYR A 66 14.76 -9.11 5.49
N VAL A 67 14.71 -9.38 6.80
CA VAL A 67 15.73 -10.12 7.53
C VAL A 67 15.10 -11.40 8.06
N ARG A 68 15.60 -12.55 7.61
CA ARG A 68 15.12 -13.85 8.09
C ARG A 68 15.95 -14.35 9.28
N LYS A 69 15.27 -14.66 10.38
CA LYS A 69 15.85 -15.31 11.57
C LYS A 69 15.22 -16.69 11.73
N GLY A 70 15.97 -17.76 11.48
CA GLY A 70 15.53 -19.15 11.69
C GLY A 70 15.54 -20.02 10.43
N SER A 71 14.80 -21.15 10.47
CA SER A 71 14.69 -22.11 9.37
C SER A 71 13.29 -22.04 8.73
N ALA A 72 13.11 -22.56 7.51
CA ALA A 72 11.85 -22.50 6.76
C ALA A 72 10.63 -23.10 7.50
N SER A 73 10.86 -24.02 8.44
CA SER A 73 9.83 -24.67 9.25
C SER A 73 9.60 -24.04 10.63
N ASN A 74 10.54 -23.20 11.10
CA ASN A 74 10.46 -22.55 12.42
C ASN A 74 11.36 -21.31 12.39
N GLY A 75 10.79 -20.20 11.89
CA GLY A 75 11.54 -18.98 11.63
C GLY A 75 10.63 -17.76 11.51
N CYS A 76 11.24 -16.59 11.65
CA CYS A 76 10.59 -15.30 11.54
C CYS A 76 11.25 -14.47 10.45
N VAL A 77 10.46 -13.68 9.74
CA VAL A 77 10.93 -12.64 8.83
C VAL A 77 10.59 -11.29 9.45
N THR A 78 11.59 -10.43 9.59
CA THR A 78 11.43 -9.08 10.11
C THR A 78 11.72 -8.04 9.04
N TRP A 79 11.00 -6.92 9.06
CA TRP A 79 11.22 -5.79 8.15
C TRP A 79 10.84 -4.48 8.84
N ASN A 80 11.31 -3.35 8.31
CA ASN A 80 10.86 -2.04 8.75
C ASN A 80 9.71 -1.57 7.87
N ASP A 81 8.61 -1.17 8.49
CA ASP A 81 7.49 -0.54 7.79
C ASP A 81 7.83 0.88 7.33
N SER A 82 6.97 1.49 6.51
CA SER A 82 7.16 2.87 6.02
C SER A 82 7.32 3.90 7.14
N SER A 83 6.79 3.61 8.33
CA SER A 83 6.94 4.43 9.54
C SER A 83 8.24 4.18 10.32
N GLY A 84 9.13 3.32 9.83
CA GLY A 84 10.37 2.92 10.50
C GLY A 84 10.17 1.96 11.68
N LYS A 85 8.94 1.46 11.89
CA LYS A 85 8.62 0.49 12.94
C LYS A 85 8.98 -0.92 12.45
N GLU A 86 9.74 -1.66 13.25
CA GLU A 86 10.03 -3.07 12.97
C GLU A 86 8.74 -3.90 13.07
N ARG A 87 8.49 -4.72 12.06
CA ARG A 87 7.39 -5.67 11.94
C ARG A 87 7.98 -7.05 11.76
N GLU A 88 7.29 -8.06 12.29
CA GLU A 88 7.71 -9.44 12.16
C GLU A 88 6.53 -10.35 11.84
N VAL A 89 6.82 -11.40 11.07
CA VAL A 89 5.92 -12.53 10.82
C VAL A 89 6.69 -13.81 11.12
N CYS A 90 6.15 -14.62 12.02
CA CYS A 90 6.71 -15.90 12.41
C CYS A 90 5.82 -17.04 11.93
N MET A 91 6.44 -18.11 11.43
CA MET A 91 5.73 -19.35 11.15
C MET A 91 6.24 -20.44 12.09
N GLN A 92 5.31 -21.02 12.83
CA GLN A 92 5.54 -22.19 13.66
C GLN A 92 4.65 -23.30 13.12
N LYS A 93 5.25 -24.27 12.44
CA LYS A 93 4.54 -25.45 11.96
C LYS A 93 4.18 -26.31 13.20
N PRO A 94 2.93 -26.81 13.33
CA PRO A 94 2.57 -27.72 14.41
C PRO A 94 3.34 -29.04 14.35
#